data_AF-A0A8H7WCC1-F1
#
_entry.id   AF-A0A8H7WCC1-F1
#
_cell.length_a   1.000
_cell.length_b   1.000
_cell.length_c   1.000
_cell.angle_alpha   90.00
_cell.angle_beta   90.00
_cell.angle_gamma   90.00
#
_symmetry.space_group_name_H-M   'P 1'
#
loop_
_entity.id
_entity.type
_entity.pdbx_description
1 polymer ?
#
loop_
_entity_poly.entity_id
_entity_poly.type
_entity_poly.pdbx_seq_one_letter_code
_entity_poly.pdbx_strand_id
1 'polypeptide(L)'
;MKDQRPSPIARVLCLGIRRKSHLTQFVTVLQVFAQLALANPDILNNLFIHDPDMQHDMHDMLENHGFRVVQYPADLGNNDDNTLIFDFYSRPLGEAPRFLEEYAQEKLLSDVAMYIGPANKH
;
A
#
# COMPACT_ATOMS: atom_id res chain seq x y z
N MET A 1 13.55 8.90 -25.45
CA MET A 1 12.59 8.97 -24.33
C MET A 1 13.32 8.47 -23.10
N LYS A 2 13.38 9.24 -22.01
CA LYS A 2 13.99 8.78 -20.76
C LYS A 2 13.15 7.62 -20.24
N ASP A 3 13.78 6.48 -19.97
CA ASP A 3 13.21 5.38 -19.19
C ASP A 3 12.64 5.94 -17.89
N GLN A 4 11.31 6.12 -17.84
CA GLN A 4 10.61 6.27 -16.58
C GLN A 4 10.58 4.90 -15.95
N ARG A 5 11.68 4.49 -15.30
CA ARG A 5 11.62 3.36 -14.37
C ARG A 5 10.52 3.70 -13.38
N PRO A 6 9.46 2.89 -13.24
CA PRO A 6 8.41 3.19 -12.28
C PRO A 6 9.05 3.16 -10.90
N SER A 7 9.15 4.34 -10.28
CA SER A 7 9.83 4.52 -8.99
C SER A 7 9.30 3.53 -7.94
N PRO A 8 10.15 3.10 -7.01
CA PRO A 8 9.71 2.24 -5.91
C PRO A 8 8.61 2.94 -5.11
N ILE A 9 7.64 2.17 -4.59
CA ILE A 9 6.60 2.70 -3.70
C ILE A 9 7.31 3.38 -2.53
N ALA A 10 7.10 4.69 -2.41
CA ALA A 10 7.73 5.48 -1.35
C ALA A 10 6.84 5.58 -0.11
N ARG A 11 5.52 5.37 -0.28
CA ARG A 11 4.52 5.54 0.77
C ARG A 11 3.34 4.61 0.59
N VAL A 12 2.76 4.19 1.70
CA VAL A 12 1.53 3.43 1.76
C VAL A 12 0.51 4.19 2.60
N LEU A 13 -0.70 4.33 2.08
CA LEU A 13 -1.82 4.94 2.80
C LEU A 13 -2.98 3.96 2.89
N CYS A 14 -3.31 3.53 4.10
CA CYS A 14 -4.46 2.67 4.38
C CYS A 14 -5.62 3.54 4.88
N LEU A 15 -6.72 3.57 4.12
CA LEU A 15 -7.92 4.33 4.41
C LEU A 15 -9.05 3.41 4.84
N GLY A 16 -9.85 3.78 5.83
CA GLY A 16 -11.11 3.04 6.08
C GLY A 16 -11.07 1.96 7.16
N ILE A 17 -10.07 1.94 8.04
CA ILE A 17 -9.95 0.94 9.12
C ILE A 17 -10.76 1.40 10.34
N ARG A 18 -12.09 1.27 10.28
CA ARG A 18 -13.02 1.77 11.31
C ARG A 18 -13.37 0.79 12.42
N ARG A 19 -13.42 -0.49 12.08
CA ARG A 19 -14.05 -1.54 12.91
C ARG A 19 -13.22 -2.80 12.90
N LYS A 20 -13.39 -3.64 13.91
CA LYS A 20 -12.65 -4.90 14.08
C LYS A 20 -12.75 -5.83 12.87
N SER A 21 -13.87 -5.83 12.15
CA SER A 21 -14.02 -6.60 10.91
C SER A 21 -13.02 -6.22 9.82
N HIS A 22 -12.53 -4.98 9.78
CA HIS A 22 -11.54 -4.52 8.80
C HIS A 22 -10.12 -4.94 9.17
N LEU A 23 -9.88 -5.35 10.42
CA LEU A 23 -8.56 -5.75 10.88
C LEU A 23 -8.06 -7.01 10.19
N THR A 24 -8.92 -7.97 9.92
CA THR A 24 -8.52 -9.19 9.20
C THR A 24 -7.97 -8.85 7.82
N GLN A 25 -8.67 -7.97 7.08
CA GLN A 25 -8.21 -7.52 5.77
C GLN A 25 -6.94 -6.67 5.88
N PHE A 26 -6.85 -5.82 6.91
CA PHE A 26 -5.65 -5.03 7.16
C PHE A 26 -4.42 -5.90 7.47
N VAL A 27 -4.57 -6.95 8.27
CA VAL A 27 -3.49 -7.91 8.55
C VAL A 27 -3.02 -8.60 7.27
N THR A 28 -3.92 -8.97 6.37
CA THR A 28 -3.54 -9.53 5.06
C THR A 28 -2.75 -8.54 4.21
N VAL A 29 -3.17 -7.28 4.18
CA VAL A 29 -2.44 -6.21 3.49
C VAL A 29 -1.05 -6.01 4.11
N LEU A 30 -0.95 -6.01 5.44
CA LEU A 30 0.32 -5.92 6.16
C LEU A 30 1.27 -7.07 5.84
N GLN A 31 0.77 -8.29 5.68
CA GLN A 31 1.60 -9.44 5.30
C GLN A 31 2.26 -9.21 3.94
N VAL A 32 1.53 -8.63 2.99
CA VAL A 32 2.12 -8.30 1.68
C VAL A 32 3.13 -7.18 1.79
N PHE A 33 2.88 -6.15 2.60
CA PHE A 33 3.87 -5.11 2.85
C PHE A 33 5.12 -5.63 3.56
N ALA A 34 4.99 -6.59 4.47
CA ALA A 34 6.12 -7.24 5.09
C ALA A 34 6.99 -7.97 4.04
N GLN A 35 6.38 -8.58 3.01
CA GLN A 35 7.13 -9.17 1.90
C GLN A 35 7.79 -8.09 1.03
N LEU A 36 7.07 -7.00 0.70
CA LEU A 36 7.64 -5.88 -0.06
C LEU A 36 8.78 -5.18 0.69
N ALA A 37 8.72 -5.15 2.02
CA ALA A 37 9.75 -4.58 2.87
C ALA A 37 11.09 -5.31 2.79
N LEU A 38 11.09 -6.59 2.39
CA LEU A 38 12.34 -7.33 2.12
C LEU A 38 13.12 -6.71 0.95
N ALA A 39 12.41 -6.13 -0.03
CA ALA A 39 13.01 -5.44 -1.17
C ALA A 39 13.16 -3.93 -0.96
N ASN A 40 12.25 -3.32 -0.19
CA ASN A 40 12.27 -1.89 0.15
C ASN A 40 11.85 -1.67 1.61
N PRO A 41 12.79 -1.69 2.58
CA PRO A 41 12.50 -1.60 4.00
C PRO A 41 11.75 -0.32 4.42
N ASP A 42 11.93 0.77 3.66
CA ASP A 42 11.32 2.06 3.96
C ASP A 42 9.80 2.07 3.79
N ILE A 43 9.23 1.06 3.12
CA ILE A 43 7.78 0.99 2.89
C ILE A 43 6.98 0.87 4.19
N LEU A 44 7.53 0.18 5.21
CA LEU A 44 6.89 0.04 6.52
C LEU A 44 7.00 1.32 7.35
N ASN A 45 8.12 2.04 7.22
CA ASN A 45 8.33 3.33 7.89
C ASN A 45 7.43 4.43 7.33
N ASN A 46 6.96 4.25 6.10
CA ASN A 46 6.08 5.17 5.37
C ASN A 46 4.67 4.60 5.17
N LEU A 47 4.22 3.70 6.06
CA LEU A 47 2.85 3.23 6.11
C LEU A 47 2.03 4.10 7.08
N PHE A 48 0.99 4.73 6.55
CA PHE A 48 0.08 5.59 7.29
C PHE A 48 -1.32 5.01 7.28
N ILE A 49 -2.02 5.10 8.40
CA ILE A 49 -3.43 4.73 8.52
C ILE A 49 -4.22 6.00 8.73
N HIS A 50 -5.24 6.24 7.91
CA HIS A 50 -6.10 7.40 8.07
C HIS A 50 -7.58 7.00 7.99
N ASP A 51 -8.33 7.38 9.02
CA ASP A 51 -9.77 7.30 9.01
C ASP A 51 -10.37 8.36 9.95
N PRO A 52 -11.17 9.31 9.44
CA PRO A 52 -11.76 10.37 10.26
C PRO A 52 -12.78 9.86 11.28
N ASP A 53 -13.36 8.68 11.06
CA ASP A 53 -14.38 8.08 11.93
C ASP A 53 -13.82 6.85 12.69
N MET A 54 -12.50 6.76 12.86
CA MET A 54 -11.86 5.67 13.60
C MET A 54 -12.32 5.68 15.07
N GLN A 55 -12.73 4.53 15.58
CA GLN A 55 -13.03 4.38 17.00
C GLN A 55 -11.76 4.54 17.85
N HIS A 56 -11.88 5.16 19.03
CA HIS A 56 -10.72 5.46 19.87
C HIS A 56 -9.96 4.20 20.31
N ASP A 57 -10.67 3.11 20.61
CA ASP A 57 -10.06 1.82 20.95
C ASP A 57 -9.27 1.22 19.78
N MET A 58 -9.73 1.43 18.54
CA MET A 58 -9.02 1.03 17.33
C MET A 58 -7.76 1.86 17.11
N HIS A 59 -7.86 3.17 17.30
CA HIS A 59 -6.73 4.10 17.21
C HIS A 59 -5.62 3.70 18.18
N ASP A 60 -5.94 3.59 19.46
CA ASP A 60 -5.00 3.21 20.51
C ASP A 60 -4.38 1.84 20.25
N MET A 61 -5.20 0.88 19.79
CA MET A 61 -4.69 -0.44 19.44
C MET A 61 -3.64 -0.36 18.33
N LEU A 62 -3.89 0.38 17.26
CA LEU A 62 -2.96 0.50 16.13
C LEU A 62 -1.67 1.23 16.53
N GLU A 63 -1.75 2.33 17.26
CA GLU A 63 -0.57 3.05 17.75
C GLU A 63 0.27 2.19 18.71
N ASN A 64 -0.38 1.45 19.62
CA ASN A 64 0.32 0.52 20.53
C ASN A 64 1.06 -0.61 19.79
N HIS A 65 0.67 -0.93 18.56
CA HIS A 65 1.37 -1.88 17.69
C HIS A 65 2.41 -1.20 16.78
N GLY A 66 2.67 0.10 16.95
CA GLY A 66 3.70 0.85 16.23
C GLY A 66 3.24 1.43 14.89
N PHE A 67 1.94 1.41 14.59
CA PHE A 67 1.43 2.03 13.36
C PHE A 67 1.30 3.54 13.52
N ARG A 68 1.54 4.27 12.43
CA ARG A 68 1.28 5.71 12.35
C ARG A 68 -0.17 5.93 11.96
N VAL A 69 -1.00 6.27 12.93
CA VAL A 69 -2.39 6.66 12.71
C VAL A 69 -2.45 8.18 12.57
N VAL A 70 -3.10 8.65 11.51
CA VAL A 70 -3.16 10.06 11.16
C VAL A 70 -4.61 10.50 11.12
N GLN A 71 -4.96 11.53 11.90
CA GLN A 71 -6.33 12.06 11.95
C GLN A 71 -6.61 13.10 10.87
N TYR A 72 -5.62 13.91 10.48
CA TYR A 72 -5.83 14.99 9.54
C TYR A 72 -5.05 14.76 8.25
N PRO A 73 -5.65 14.95 7.06
CA PRO A 73 -4.96 14.78 5.79
C PRO A 73 -3.70 15.66 5.65
N ALA A 74 -3.65 16.81 6.33
CA ALA A 74 -2.49 17.70 6.34
C ALA A 74 -1.23 17.04 6.94
N ASP A 75 -1.41 16.08 7.85
CA ASP A 75 -0.31 15.37 8.53
C ASP A 75 0.27 14.23 7.66
N LEU A 76 -0.38 13.89 6.54
CA LEU A 76 0.13 12.93 5.55
C LEU A 76 1.29 13.50 4.70
N GLY A 77 1.57 14.81 4.82
CA GLY A 77 2.57 15.51 4.03
C GLY A 77 2.19 15.66 2.55
N ASN A 78 3.11 16.19 1.73
CA ASN A 78 2.90 16.20 0.27
C ASN A 78 2.81 14.76 -0.22
N ASN A 79 1.73 14.42 -0.92
CA ASN A 79 1.60 13.16 -1.64
C ASN A 79 2.72 13.11 -2.67
N ASP A 80 3.76 12.31 -2.41
CA ASP A 80 4.70 11.95 -3.46
C ASP A 80 3.96 11.13 -4.51
N ASP A 81 4.33 11.29 -5.77
CA ASP A 81 3.74 10.62 -6.95
C ASP A 81 3.76 9.08 -6.86
N ASN A 82 4.41 8.49 -5.85
CA ASN A 82 4.54 7.05 -5.61
C ASN A 82 3.91 6.60 -4.29
N THR A 83 2.69 7.06 -4.02
CA THR A 83 1.88 6.63 -2.87
C THR A 83 0.90 5.53 -3.28
N LEU A 84 0.99 4.36 -2.64
CA LEU A 84 0.03 3.28 -2.83
C LEU A 84 -1.13 3.43 -1.84
N ILE A 85 -2.35 3.54 -2.34
CA ILE A 85 -3.55 3.77 -1.53
C ILE A 85 -4.37 2.47 -1.42
N PHE A 86 -4.59 2.02 -0.20
CA PHE A 86 -5.52 0.95 0.13
C PHE A 86 -6.78 1.55 0.72
N ASP A 87 -7.82 1.65 -0.10
CA ASP A 87 -9.14 2.08 0.34
C ASP A 87 -9.98 0.88 0.81
N PHE A 88 -10.22 0.80 2.12
CA PHE A 88 -11.10 -0.19 2.75
C PHE A 88 -12.56 0.27 2.79
N TYR A 89 -12.90 1.51 2.43
CA TYR A 89 -14.29 1.98 2.30
C TYR A 89 -14.99 1.33 1.11
N SER A 90 -14.30 1.32 -0.03
CA SER A 90 -14.86 0.92 -1.31
C SER A 90 -14.72 -0.57 -1.58
N ARG A 91 -14.02 -1.31 -0.72
CA ARG A 91 -13.63 -2.69 -0.97
C ARG A 91 -14.41 -3.68 -0.10
N PRO A 92 -15.06 -4.69 -0.71
CA PRO A 92 -15.63 -5.80 0.03
C PRO A 92 -14.56 -6.52 0.88
N LEU A 93 -14.97 -6.98 2.07
CA LEU A 93 -14.15 -7.82 2.92
C LEU A 93 -13.67 -9.06 2.14
N GLY A 94 -12.35 -9.24 2.05
CA GLY A 94 -11.73 -10.40 1.38
C GLY A 94 -11.16 -10.14 -0.01
N GLU A 95 -11.34 -8.95 -0.60
CA GLU A 95 -10.79 -8.63 -1.93
C GLU A 95 -9.37 -8.05 -1.93
N ALA A 96 -8.82 -7.74 -0.76
CA ALA A 96 -7.45 -7.22 -0.65
C ALA A 96 -6.37 -8.11 -1.30
N PRO A 97 -6.38 -9.45 -1.15
CA PRO A 97 -5.40 -10.33 -1.80
C PRO A 97 -5.41 -10.19 -3.32
N ARG A 98 -6.60 -10.17 -3.93
CA ARG A 98 -6.75 -10.13 -5.40
C ARG A 98 -6.21 -8.83 -5.99
N PHE A 99 -6.48 -7.70 -5.35
CA PHE A 99 -5.92 -6.42 -5.81
C PHE A 99 -4.40 -6.35 -5.63
N LEU A 100 -3.87 -6.92 -4.55
CA LEU A 100 -2.43 -7.00 -4.34
C LEU A 100 -1.76 -7.91 -5.37
N GLU A 101 -2.42 -9.01 -5.77
CA GLU A 101 -1.99 -9.85 -6.88
C GLU A 101 -2.05 -9.11 -8.22
N GLU A 102 -3.14 -8.40 -8.52
CA GLU A 102 -3.29 -7.59 -9.74
C GLU A 102 -2.20 -6.49 -9.79
N TYR A 103 -1.97 -5.78 -8.68
CA TYR A 103 -0.91 -4.78 -8.57
C TYR A 103 0.49 -5.39 -8.73
N ALA A 104 0.75 -6.53 -8.07
CA ALA A 104 2.02 -7.23 -8.20
C ALA A 104 2.24 -7.73 -9.64
N GLN A 105 1.19 -8.24 -10.30
CA GLN A 105 1.24 -8.69 -11.69
C GLN A 105 1.46 -7.53 -12.66
N GLU A 106 0.78 -6.39 -12.51
CA GLU A 106 1.01 -5.21 -13.35
C GLU A 106 2.44 -4.68 -13.22
N LYS A 107 3.00 -4.65 -12.00
CA LYS A 107 4.40 -4.29 -11.76
C LYS A 107 5.37 -5.34 -12.31
N LEU A 108 5.11 -6.63 -12.11
CA LEU A 108 5.96 -7.71 -12.67
C LEU A 108 5.95 -7.68 -14.20
N LEU A 109 4.80 -7.45 -14.82
CA LEU A 109 4.65 -7.35 -16.28
C LEU A 109 5.36 -6.10 -16.81
N SER A 110 5.31 -4.97 -16.08
CA SER A 110 6.08 -3.77 -16.40
C SER A 110 7.59 -4.02 -16.33
N ASP A 111 8.07 -4.78 -15.33
CA ASP A 111 9.49 -5.09 -15.18
C ASP A 111 9.96 -6.15 -16.20
N VAL A 112 9.14 -7.16 -16.51
CA VAL A 112 9.44 -8.19 -17.52
C VAL A 112 9.43 -7.62 -18.95
N ALA A 113 8.52 -6.70 -19.27
CA ALA A 113 8.51 -6.01 -20.56
C ALA A 113 9.80 -5.21 -20.83
N MET A 114 10.51 -4.77 -19.78
CA MET A 114 11.83 -4.13 -19.93
C MET A 114 12.96 -5.14 -20.22
N TYR A 115 12.83 -6.41 -19.83
CA TYR A 115 13.84 -7.44 -20.08
C TYR A 115 13.67 -8.16 -21.43
N ILE A 116 12.47 -8.13 -22.00
CA ILE A 116 12.20 -8.64 -23.34
C ILE A 116 12.17 -7.45 -24.29
N GLY A 117 13.34 -6.86 -24.56
CA GLY A 117 13.50 -5.90 -25.65
C GLY A 117 12.92 -6.48 -26.96
N PRO A 118 12.47 -5.65 -27.91
CA PRO A 118 11.84 -6.13 -29.13
C PRO A 118 12.77 -7.15 -29.80
N ALA A 119 12.33 -8.41 -29.83
CA ALA A 119 13.02 -9.46 -30.55
C ALA A 119 13.26 -8.95 -31.97
N ASN A 120 14.54 -8.87 -32.33
CA ASN A 120 15.04 -8.38 -33.62
C ASN A 120 14.11 -8.79 -34.76
N LYS A 121 13.51 -7.80 -35.41
CA LYS A 121 13.05 -7.95 -36.79
C LYS A 121 14.31 -8.06 -37.66
N HIS A 122 14.61 -9.26 -38.14
CA HIS A 122 15.36 -9.47 -39.36
C HIS A 122 14.49 -10.24 -40.34
#